data_AF-A0A7K1V340-F1
#
_entry.id   AF-A0A7K1V340-F1
#
_cell.length_a   1.000
_cell.length_b   1.000
_cell.length_c   1.000
_cell.angle_alpha   90.00
_cell.angle_beta   90.00
_cell.angle_gamma   90.00
#
_symmetry.space_group_name_H-M   'P 1'
#
loop_
_entity.id
_entity.type
_entity.pdbx_description
1 polymer ?
#
loop_
_entity_poly.entity_id
_entity_poly.type
_entity_poly.pdbx_seq_one_letter_code
_entity_poly.pdbx_strand_id
1 'polypeptide(L)'
;MAVDKTVPRVLNPLWIISLFLGLAEVTAGGAATLTSGWIQSIFAIFCVTFPSGVAIAFFITLRDRPQVFYAPGDFLNEGPDVQHYIETMSKSLNRVDIEKVITVGISRGLEETPELGEVSKIKVLNQAIESAKDEYTRQHITVRIPFVDRQNEPVELLFLAESPVSEVLDNIYFALQSTVAPYTYGDQWILRNVESGEVLKDAKIQSAMDNPSKSYDYRPLSEAGIPGGSHLEVLLFSDESR
;
A
#
# COMPACT_ATOMS: atom_id res chain seq x y z
N MET A 1 -4.03 37.18 28.91
CA MET A 1 -2.71 36.51 28.99
C MET A 1 -2.69 35.42 27.94
N ALA A 2 -2.08 35.67 26.78
CA ALA A 2 -1.96 34.68 25.71
C ALA A 2 -0.70 33.85 25.97
N VAL A 3 -0.86 32.53 26.10
CA VAL A 3 0.25 31.58 26.23
C VAL A 3 0.83 31.37 24.84
N ASP A 4 2.04 31.87 24.64
CA ASP A 4 2.86 31.62 23.45
C ASP A 4 3.31 30.15 23.45
N LYS A 5 2.80 29.38 22.49
CA LYS A 5 3.20 27.99 22.28
C LYS A 5 4.39 27.98 21.32
N THR A 6 5.60 28.05 21.87
CA THR A 6 6.81 27.76 21.09
C THR A 6 6.83 26.27 20.75
N VAL A 7 6.64 25.96 19.47
CA VAL A 7 6.73 24.59 18.95
C VAL A 7 8.16 24.09 19.19
N PRO A 8 8.38 22.92 19.83
CA PRO A 8 9.71 22.37 20.02
C PRO A 8 10.37 22.18 18.65
N ARG A 9 11.50 22.84 18.44
CA ARG A 9 12.30 22.71 17.21
C ARG A 9 12.88 21.30 17.20
N VAL A 10 12.17 20.36 16.57
CA VAL A 10 12.67 19.00 16.34
C VAL A 10 13.95 19.16 15.51
N LEU A 11 15.10 18.91 16.13
CA LEU A 11 16.39 19.01 15.47
C LEU A 11 16.40 18.00 14.33
N ASN A 12 16.43 18.51 13.10
CA ASN A 12 16.49 17.70 11.91
C ASN A 12 17.79 16.85 11.99
N PRO A 13 17.70 15.51 11.90
CA PRO A 13 18.86 14.61 11.92
C PRO A 13 19.99 15.03 10.96
N LEU A 14 19.63 15.70 9.86
CA LEU A 14 20.56 16.25 8.88
C LEU A 14 21.53 17.27 9.48
N TRP A 15 21.09 18.09 10.43
CA TRP A 15 21.95 19.09 11.08
C TRP A 15 22.99 18.43 12.02
N ILE A 16 22.60 17.34 12.69
CA ILE A 16 23.50 16.56 13.55
C ILE A 16 24.59 15.90 12.71
N ILE A 17 24.23 15.28 11.58
CA ILE A 17 25.18 14.67 10.65
C ILE A 17 26.15 15.73 10.09
N SER A 18 25.65 16.89 9.69
CA SER A 18 26.47 18.00 9.19
C SER A 18 27.46 18.50 10.25
N LEU A 19 27.05 18.56 11.52
CA LEU A 19 27.92 18.97 12.63
C LEU A 19 29.05 17.98 12.85
N PHE A 20 28.75 16.68 12.88
CA PHE A 20 29.77 15.64 13.04
C PHE A 20 30.72 15.57 11.86
N LEU A 21 30.23 15.74 10.63
CA LEU A 21 31.08 15.77 9.45
C LEU A 21 32.06 16.95 9.50
N GLY A 22 31.57 18.15 9.83
CA GLY A 22 32.41 19.34 9.99
C GLY A 22 33.45 19.18 11.11
N LEU A 23 33.06 18.60 12.26
CA LEU A 23 33.98 18.35 13.35
C LEU A 23 35.05 17.31 12.97
N ALA A 24 34.66 16.24 12.29
CA ALA A 24 35.58 15.21 11.81
C ALA A 24 36.58 15.77 10.79
N GLU A 25 36.14 16.62 9.87
CA GLU A 25 36.98 17.26 8.87
C GLU A 25 37.99 18.22 9.52
N VAL A 26 37.55 19.08 10.44
CA VAL A 26 38.45 20.00 11.17
C VAL A 26 39.48 19.24 11.99
N THR A 27 39.06 18.17 12.68
CA THR A 27 39.97 17.36 13.51
C THR A 27 40.97 16.59 12.65
N ALA A 28 40.52 15.98 11.55
CA ALA A 28 41.39 15.26 10.63
C ALA A 28 42.36 16.20 9.90
N GLY A 29 41.87 17.37 9.45
CA GLY A 29 42.69 18.40 8.83
C GLY A 29 43.73 18.97 9.80
N GLY A 30 43.34 19.21 11.05
CA GLY A 30 44.27 19.66 12.10
C GLY A 30 45.33 18.61 12.46
N ALA A 31 44.95 17.34 12.54
CA ALA A 31 45.92 16.26 12.76
C ALA A 31 46.85 16.06 11.55
N ALA A 32 46.38 16.30 10.33
CA ALA A 32 47.18 16.21 9.11
C ALA A 32 48.28 17.29 9.05
N THR A 33 48.07 18.48 9.61
CA THR A 33 49.10 19.54 9.64
C THR A 33 50.15 19.32 10.73
N LEU A 34 49.80 18.58 11.78
CA LEU A 34 50.71 18.24 12.90
C LEU A 34 51.53 16.98 12.65
N THR A 35 51.21 16.21 11.61
CA THR A 35 51.92 14.99 11.24
C THR A 35 52.81 15.25 10.02
N SER A 36 54.02 14.67 10.02
CA SER A 36 54.96 14.80 8.90
C SER A 36 55.66 13.49 8.59
N GLY A 37 56.13 13.35 7.35
CA GLY A 37 56.83 12.18 6.88
C GLY A 37 55.95 10.92 6.86
N TRP A 38 56.53 9.79 7.25
CA TRP A 38 55.86 8.48 7.20
C TRP A 38 54.58 8.39 8.03
N ILE A 39 54.52 9.14 9.14
CA ILE A 39 53.37 9.15 10.05
C ILE A 39 52.13 9.77 9.37
N GLN A 40 52.32 10.78 8.51
CA GLN A 40 51.25 11.41 7.75
C GLN A 40 50.61 10.42 6.76
N SER A 41 51.42 9.56 6.14
CA SER A 41 50.92 8.52 5.22
C SER A 41 50.09 7.46 5.95
N ILE A 42 50.55 6.99 7.12
CA ILE A 42 49.78 6.04 7.94
C ILE A 42 48.46 6.68 8.37
N PHE A 43 48.50 7.94 8.82
CA PHE A 43 47.32 8.68 9.23
C PHE A 43 46.31 8.84 8.09
N ALA A 44 46.76 9.22 6.88
CA ALA A 44 45.90 9.34 5.71
C ALA A 44 45.24 8.00 5.33
N ILE A 45 46.01 6.90 5.33
CA ILE A 45 45.49 5.56 5.06
C ILE A 45 44.43 5.19 6.10
N PHE A 46 44.67 5.46 7.38
CA PHE A 46 43.70 5.22 8.45
C PHE A 46 42.41 6.04 8.24
N CYS A 47 42.53 7.34 7.98
CA CYS A 47 41.39 8.25 7.78
C CYS A 47 40.49 7.87 6.61
N VAL A 48 41.02 7.22 5.57
CA VAL A 48 40.22 6.73 4.43
C VAL A 48 39.71 5.32 4.70
N THR A 49 40.58 4.41 5.12
CA THR A 49 40.27 2.98 5.24
C THR A 49 39.26 2.71 6.34
N PHE A 50 39.33 3.42 7.46
CA PHE A 50 38.42 3.22 8.58
C PHE A 50 36.95 3.51 8.23
N PRO A 51 36.57 4.72 7.75
CA PRO A 51 35.17 4.98 7.39
C PRO A 51 34.71 4.14 6.19
N SER A 52 35.57 3.87 5.20
CA SER A 52 35.21 2.95 4.11
C SER A 52 34.95 1.53 4.61
N GLY A 53 35.75 1.03 5.55
CA GLY A 53 35.55 -0.28 6.17
C GLY A 53 34.25 -0.37 6.97
N VAL A 54 33.93 0.67 7.74
CA VAL A 54 32.66 0.77 8.47
C VAL A 54 31.47 0.81 7.50
N ALA A 55 31.56 1.58 6.41
CA ALA A 55 30.51 1.64 5.40
C ALA A 55 30.31 0.29 4.70
N ILE A 56 31.39 -0.39 4.32
CA ILE A 56 31.33 -1.73 3.71
C ILE A 56 30.71 -2.73 4.69
N ALA A 57 31.14 -2.74 5.95
CA ALA A 57 30.58 -3.63 6.98
C ALA A 57 29.08 -3.35 7.20
N PHE A 58 28.67 -2.08 7.16
CA PHE A 58 27.27 -1.66 7.20
C PHE A 58 26.47 -2.24 6.02
N PHE A 59 26.96 -2.12 4.77
CA PHE A 59 26.29 -2.68 3.60
C PHE A 59 26.27 -4.21 3.58
N ILE A 60 27.32 -4.87 4.07
CA ILE A 60 27.33 -6.34 4.23
C ILE A 60 26.29 -6.76 5.27
N THR A 61 26.18 -6.02 6.38
CA THR A 61 25.16 -6.29 7.40
C THR A 61 23.75 -6.10 6.83
N LEU A 62 23.54 -5.09 5.98
CA LEU A 62 22.27 -4.89 5.28
C LEU A 62 21.94 -6.02 4.30
N ARG A 63 22.94 -6.59 3.63
CA ARG A 63 22.74 -7.71 2.72
C ARG A 63 22.18 -8.93 3.45
N ASP A 64 22.69 -9.24 4.63
CA ASP A 64 22.32 -10.46 5.36
C ASP A 64 21.10 -10.26 6.28
N ARG A 65 20.85 -9.03 6.74
CA ARG A 65 19.74 -8.70 7.64
C ARG A 65 19.11 -7.33 7.32
N PRO A 66 18.34 -7.22 6.23
CA PRO A 66 17.63 -5.98 5.90
C PRO A 66 16.60 -5.57 6.97
N GLN A 67 16.14 -6.50 7.82
CA GLN A 67 15.15 -6.22 8.86
C GLN A 67 15.68 -5.47 10.09
N VAL A 68 17.01 -5.29 10.24
CA VAL A 68 17.62 -4.72 11.46
C VAL A 68 17.69 -3.19 11.44
N PHE A 69 17.50 -2.55 10.27
CA PHE A 69 17.58 -1.09 10.14
C PHE A 69 16.24 -0.36 10.22
N TYR A 70 15.15 -1.09 10.30
CA TYR A 70 13.83 -0.53 10.56
C TYR A 70 13.51 -0.79 12.03
N ALA A 71 13.27 0.27 12.80
CA ALA A 71 12.61 0.08 14.08
C ALA A 71 11.26 -0.63 13.80
N PRO A 72 10.71 -1.44 14.72
CA PRO A 72 9.35 -1.96 14.58
C PRO A 72 8.32 -0.85 14.27
N GLY A 73 8.63 0.40 14.64
CA GLY A 73 7.87 1.61 14.32
C GLY A 73 8.12 2.25 12.94
N ASP A 74 9.18 1.90 12.21
CA ASP A 74 9.40 2.37 10.82
C ASP A 74 8.65 1.47 9.82
N PHE A 75 8.43 0.20 10.16
CA PHE A 75 7.42 -0.63 9.48
C PHE A 75 5.98 -0.12 9.71
N LEU A 76 5.74 0.66 10.77
CA LEU A 76 4.45 1.28 11.06
C LEU A 76 4.24 2.63 10.36
N ASN A 77 5.29 3.24 9.78
CA ASN A 77 5.18 4.56 9.15
C ASN A 77 5.48 4.59 7.64
N GLU A 78 6.04 3.52 7.07
CA GLU A 78 6.14 3.34 5.60
C GLU A 78 5.47 2.05 5.08
N GLY A 79 4.94 1.21 5.96
CA GLY A 79 3.77 0.40 5.65
C GLY A 79 2.56 1.17 6.15
N PRO A 80 1.41 1.16 5.45
CA PRO A 80 0.23 1.79 6.00
C PRO A 80 -0.05 1.05 7.31
N ASP A 81 0.16 1.72 8.45
CA ASP A 81 -0.06 1.21 9.81
C ASP A 81 -1.30 0.33 9.74
N VAL A 82 -1.26 -0.95 10.08
CA VAL A 82 -2.40 -1.83 9.82
C VAL A 82 -3.68 -1.22 10.42
N GLN A 83 -3.61 -0.45 11.51
CA GLN A 83 -4.74 0.35 11.97
C GLN A 83 -5.05 1.57 11.08
N HIS A 84 -4.08 2.38 10.64
CA HIS A 84 -4.29 3.48 9.70
C HIS A 84 -4.64 3.05 8.26
N TYR A 85 -4.13 1.93 7.74
CA TYR A 85 -4.55 1.20 6.54
C TYR A 85 -5.95 0.68 6.74
N ILE A 86 -6.26 -0.01 7.85
CA ILE A 86 -7.63 -0.43 8.13
C ILE A 86 -8.52 0.80 8.30
N GLU A 87 -8.04 1.95 8.79
CA GLU A 87 -8.84 3.17 8.93
C GLU A 87 -8.98 3.96 7.61
N THR A 88 -7.95 4.03 6.77
CA THR A 88 -7.98 4.69 5.45
C THR A 88 -8.63 3.82 4.40
N MET A 89 -8.38 2.50 4.44
CA MET A 89 -9.11 1.49 3.70
C MET A 89 -10.54 1.42 4.23
N SER A 90 -10.84 1.29 5.53
CA SER A 90 -12.25 1.34 5.98
C SER A 90 -12.94 2.69 5.72
N LYS A 91 -12.19 3.81 5.67
CA LYS A 91 -12.71 5.10 5.19
C LYS A 91 -12.87 5.18 3.67
N SER A 92 -12.06 4.48 2.88
CA SER A 92 -12.22 4.38 1.42
C SER A 92 -13.20 3.29 0.99
N LEU A 93 -13.44 2.31 1.87
CA LEU A 93 -14.49 1.30 1.80
C LEU A 93 -15.82 1.86 2.30
N ASN A 94 -15.79 2.93 3.10
CA ASN A 94 -16.95 3.75 3.35
C ASN A 94 -17.19 4.68 2.16
N ARG A 95 -17.97 4.17 1.20
CA ARG A 95 -18.81 4.98 0.33
C ARG A 95 -18.03 6.06 -0.42
N VAL A 96 -17.01 5.67 -1.18
CA VAL A 96 -16.58 6.56 -2.28
C VAL A 96 -17.74 6.54 -3.25
N ASP A 97 -18.58 7.57 -3.14
CA ASP A 97 -19.59 7.94 -4.11
C ASP A 97 -18.80 8.40 -5.34
N ILE A 98 -18.30 7.44 -6.12
CA ILE A 98 -17.38 7.62 -7.25
C ILE A 98 -17.98 8.62 -8.24
N GLU A 99 -19.31 8.60 -8.37
CA GLU A 99 -20.07 9.57 -9.11
C GLU A 99 -19.81 11.01 -8.64
N LYS A 100 -19.75 11.25 -7.33
CA LYS A 100 -19.47 12.55 -6.75
C LYS A 100 -18.02 13.00 -6.97
N VAL A 101 -17.05 12.08 -6.88
CA VAL A 101 -15.63 12.38 -7.13
C VAL A 101 -15.38 12.72 -8.60
N ILE A 102 -15.91 11.90 -9.51
CA ILE A 102 -15.84 12.13 -10.97
C ILE A 102 -16.55 13.43 -11.34
N THR A 103 -17.75 13.68 -10.80
CA THR A 103 -18.51 14.90 -11.07
C THR A 103 -17.75 16.15 -10.63
N VAL A 104 -17.16 16.17 -9.43
CA VAL A 104 -16.40 17.32 -8.93
C VAL A 104 -15.14 17.57 -9.76
N GLY A 105 -14.42 16.51 -10.14
CA GLY A 105 -13.21 16.63 -10.97
C GLY A 105 -13.49 17.19 -12.37
N ILE A 106 -14.52 16.67 -13.05
CA ILE A 106 -14.85 17.09 -14.42
C ILE A 106 -15.50 18.49 -14.43
N SER A 107 -16.35 18.79 -13.42
CA SER A 107 -16.96 20.13 -13.28
C SER A 107 -15.90 21.22 -13.16
N ARG A 108 -14.84 20.97 -12.38
CA ARG A 108 -13.73 21.90 -12.19
C ARG A 108 -12.94 22.15 -13.47
N GLY A 109 -12.70 21.13 -14.29
CA GLY A 109 -12.02 21.28 -15.59
C GLY A 109 -12.86 22.01 -16.65
N LEU A 110 -14.19 21.87 -16.61
CA LEU A 110 -15.11 22.56 -17.53
C LEU A 110 -15.36 24.03 -17.15
N GLU A 111 -15.18 24.40 -15.89
CA GLU A 111 -15.21 25.80 -15.43
C GLU A 111 -14.03 26.61 -15.99
N GLU A 112 -12.87 25.97 -16.20
CA GLU A 112 -11.68 26.61 -16.78
C GLU A 112 -11.75 26.79 -18.31
N THR A 113 -12.80 26.31 -18.97
CA THR A 113 -13.00 26.45 -20.42
C THR A 113 -14.13 27.45 -20.72
N PRO A 114 -13.81 28.74 -20.99
CA PRO A 114 -14.81 29.81 -21.15
C PRO A 114 -15.60 29.76 -22.47
N GLU A 115 -15.26 28.91 -23.44
CA GLU A 115 -15.81 28.97 -24.81
C GLU A 115 -17.06 28.10 -25.08
N LEU A 116 -17.49 27.28 -24.13
CA LEU A 116 -18.66 26.40 -24.32
C LEU A 116 -19.93 27.02 -23.71
N GLY A 117 -21.01 27.14 -24.49
CA GLY A 117 -22.33 27.50 -23.95
C GLY A 117 -22.84 26.47 -22.93
N GLU A 118 -23.61 26.90 -21.92
CA GLU A 118 -24.02 26.07 -20.77
C GLU A 118 -24.63 24.71 -21.16
N VAL A 119 -25.48 24.68 -22.20
CA VAL A 119 -26.11 23.44 -22.69
C VAL A 119 -25.09 22.47 -23.28
N SER A 120 -24.06 22.98 -23.96
CA SER A 120 -22.95 22.17 -24.48
C SER A 120 -22.04 21.68 -23.36
N LYS A 121 -21.81 22.49 -22.32
CA LYS A 121 -21.06 22.06 -21.12
C LYS A 121 -21.74 20.89 -20.41
N ILE A 122 -23.06 20.94 -20.22
CA ILE A 122 -23.81 19.84 -19.58
C ILE A 122 -23.75 18.55 -20.43
N LYS A 123 -23.88 18.66 -21.76
CA LYS A 123 -23.80 17.49 -22.64
C LYS A 123 -22.41 16.85 -22.63
N VAL A 124 -21.35 17.66 -22.70
CA VAL A 124 -19.96 17.20 -22.63
C VAL A 124 -19.65 16.62 -21.24
N LEU A 125 -20.14 17.25 -20.17
CA LEU A 125 -20.01 16.76 -18.80
C LEU A 125 -20.64 15.37 -18.65
N ASN A 126 -21.90 15.20 -19.06
CA ASN A 126 -22.58 13.92 -18.94
C ASN A 126 -21.90 12.83 -19.79
N GLN A 127 -21.43 13.16 -20.98
CA GLN A 127 -20.69 12.21 -21.82
C GLN A 127 -19.33 11.83 -21.21
N ALA A 128 -18.63 12.79 -20.59
CA ALA A 128 -17.37 12.54 -19.90
C ALA A 128 -17.58 11.71 -18.63
N ILE A 129 -18.64 11.99 -17.86
CA ILE A 129 -19.04 11.18 -16.71
C ILE A 129 -19.35 9.75 -17.14
N GLU A 130 -20.14 9.56 -18.20
CA GLU A 130 -20.49 8.22 -18.68
C GLU A 130 -19.27 7.46 -19.17
N SER A 131 -18.38 8.11 -19.93
CA SER A 131 -17.13 7.50 -20.40
C SER A 131 -16.21 7.13 -19.24
N ALA A 132 -16.16 7.98 -18.20
CA ALA A 132 -15.40 7.71 -17.00
C ALA A 132 -16.00 6.57 -16.17
N LYS A 133 -17.33 6.48 -16.07
CA LYS A 133 -18.03 5.35 -15.45
C LYS A 133 -17.74 4.05 -16.19
N ASP A 134 -17.83 4.04 -17.51
CA ASP A 134 -17.56 2.86 -18.34
C ASP A 134 -16.10 2.40 -18.22
N GLU A 135 -15.15 3.33 -18.19
CA GLU A 135 -13.74 3.00 -17.99
C GLU A 135 -13.50 2.48 -16.56
N TYR A 136 -14.14 3.10 -15.58
CA TYR A 136 -14.06 2.70 -14.19
C TYR A 136 -14.57 1.26 -13.99
N THR A 137 -15.77 0.96 -14.48
CA THR A 137 -16.37 -0.38 -14.39
C THR A 137 -15.50 -1.41 -15.10
N ARG A 138 -14.94 -1.09 -16.28
CA ARG A 138 -14.08 -2.03 -17.03
C ARG A 138 -12.77 -2.35 -16.33
N GLN A 139 -12.28 -1.48 -15.46
CA GLN A 139 -11.02 -1.68 -14.74
C GLN A 139 -11.21 -2.25 -13.34
N HIS A 140 -12.42 -2.20 -12.78
CA HIS A 140 -12.66 -2.56 -11.38
C HIS A 140 -13.56 -3.78 -11.23
N ILE A 141 -13.40 -4.48 -10.12
CA ILE A 141 -14.18 -5.65 -9.71
C ILE A 141 -14.79 -5.33 -8.36
N THR A 142 -16.08 -5.59 -8.20
CA THR A 142 -16.80 -5.37 -6.95
C THR A 142 -16.96 -6.69 -6.22
N VAL A 143 -16.55 -6.75 -4.96
CA VAL A 143 -16.72 -7.91 -4.09
C VAL A 143 -17.65 -7.55 -2.94
N ARG A 144 -18.82 -8.18 -2.91
CA ARG A 144 -19.81 -8.01 -1.86
C ARG A 144 -19.61 -9.05 -0.75
N ILE A 145 -19.57 -8.57 0.49
CA ILE A 145 -19.43 -9.39 1.69
C ILE A 145 -20.68 -9.18 2.56
N PRO A 146 -21.61 -10.15 2.63
CA PRO A 146 -22.91 -9.90 3.24
C PRO A 146 -22.92 -9.85 4.79
N PHE A 147 -21.81 -10.22 5.45
CA PHE A 147 -21.84 -10.65 6.87
C PHE A 147 -20.77 -9.98 7.76
N VAL A 148 -20.27 -8.79 7.42
CA VAL A 148 -19.03 -8.24 8.01
C VAL A 148 -19.22 -7.59 9.40
N ASP A 149 -20.41 -7.12 9.77
CA ASP A 149 -20.61 -6.40 11.05
C ASP A 149 -21.78 -6.94 11.89
N ARG A 150 -21.78 -6.60 13.19
CA ARG A 150 -22.88 -6.79 14.16
C ARG A 150 -24.23 -6.22 13.69
N GLN A 151 -24.22 -5.31 12.72
CA GLN A 151 -25.42 -4.73 12.12
C GLN A 151 -25.84 -5.39 10.80
N ASN A 152 -25.09 -6.38 10.32
CA ASN A 152 -25.40 -7.20 9.15
C ASN A 152 -25.56 -6.39 7.85
N GLU A 153 -24.89 -5.24 7.76
CA GLU A 153 -24.83 -4.45 6.53
C GLU A 153 -23.79 -5.06 5.57
N PRO A 154 -24.15 -5.26 4.29
CA PRO A 154 -23.22 -5.77 3.29
C PRO A 154 -22.10 -4.75 3.04
N VAL A 155 -20.86 -5.23 3.07
CA VAL A 155 -19.68 -4.42 2.71
C VAL A 155 -19.33 -4.71 1.27
N GLU A 156 -19.12 -3.65 0.48
CA GLU A 156 -18.63 -3.76 -0.90
C GLU A 156 -17.17 -3.32 -0.94
N LEU A 157 -16.29 -4.24 -1.33
CA LEU A 157 -14.89 -3.97 -1.60
C LEU A 157 -14.70 -3.78 -3.10
N LEU A 158 -13.76 -2.92 -3.48
CA LEU A 158 -13.46 -2.67 -4.88
C LEU A 158 -11.98 -2.89 -5.16
N PHE A 159 -11.69 -3.64 -6.22
CA PHE A 159 -10.35 -4.02 -6.63
C PHE A 159 -10.13 -3.69 -8.10
N LEU A 160 -8.88 -3.52 -8.52
CA LEU A 160 -8.54 -3.43 -9.94
C LEU A 160 -8.52 -4.84 -10.54
N ALA A 161 -8.90 -4.99 -11.82
CA ALA A 161 -8.80 -6.25 -12.55
C ALA A 161 -7.35 -6.75 -12.66
N GLU A 162 -6.39 -5.83 -12.57
CA GLU A 162 -4.96 -6.11 -12.57
C GLU A 162 -4.40 -6.39 -11.17
N SER A 163 -5.22 -6.26 -10.10
CA SER A 163 -4.79 -6.60 -8.75
C SER A 163 -4.43 -8.09 -8.66
N PRO A 164 -3.34 -8.44 -7.94
CA PRO A 164 -3.01 -9.83 -7.64
C PRO A 164 -4.14 -10.54 -6.90
N VAL A 165 -4.41 -11.78 -7.27
CA VAL A 165 -5.39 -12.65 -6.59
C VAL A 165 -5.10 -12.71 -5.08
N SER A 166 -3.83 -12.85 -4.68
CA SER A 166 -3.47 -12.94 -3.26
C SER A 166 -3.83 -11.68 -2.47
N GLU A 167 -3.62 -10.50 -3.05
CA GLU A 167 -3.94 -9.23 -2.39
C GLU A 167 -5.45 -9.10 -2.16
N VAL A 168 -6.24 -9.50 -3.15
CA VAL A 168 -7.70 -9.45 -3.08
C VAL A 168 -8.22 -10.41 -2.01
N LEU A 169 -7.71 -11.64 -1.98
CA LEU A 169 -8.08 -12.63 -0.98
C LEU A 169 -7.66 -12.22 0.44
N ASP A 170 -6.48 -11.64 0.61
CA ASP A 170 -6.01 -11.12 1.90
C ASP A 170 -6.94 -10.01 2.42
N ASN A 171 -7.29 -9.05 1.57
CA ASN A 171 -8.22 -7.98 1.94
C ASN A 171 -9.61 -8.51 2.32
N ILE A 172 -10.13 -9.50 1.58
CA ILE A 172 -11.41 -10.15 1.91
C ILE A 172 -11.29 -10.92 3.24
N TYR A 173 -10.19 -11.65 3.46
CA TYR A 173 -9.92 -12.34 4.72
C TYR A 173 -9.92 -11.36 5.90
N PHE A 174 -9.24 -10.22 5.79
CA PHE A 174 -9.22 -9.23 6.88
C PHE A 174 -10.61 -8.65 7.17
N ALA A 175 -11.48 -8.55 6.18
CA ALA A 175 -12.89 -8.21 6.40
C ALA A 175 -13.67 -9.35 7.10
N LEU A 176 -13.28 -10.60 6.87
CA LEU A 176 -13.93 -11.81 7.41
C LEU A 176 -13.28 -12.37 8.68
N GLN A 177 -12.16 -11.82 9.15
CA GLN A 177 -11.32 -12.42 10.21
C GLN A 177 -12.03 -12.66 11.54
N SER A 178 -13.18 -11.99 11.77
CA SER A 178 -14.05 -12.22 12.92
C SER A 178 -14.84 -13.54 12.83
N THR A 179 -14.96 -14.10 11.63
CA THR A 179 -15.87 -15.20 11.28
C THR A 179 -15.14 -16.41 10.72
N VAL A 180 -14.02 -16.21 10.00
CA VAL A 180 -13.24 -17.29 9.39
C VAL A 180 -11.80 -17.29 9.89
N ALA A 181 -11.20 -18.48 10.00
CA ALA A 181 -9.80 -18.64 10.38
C ALA A 181 -8.87 -18.27 9.21
N PRO A 182 -7.60 -17.89 9.47
CA PRO A 182 -6.63 -17.62 8.41
C PRO A 182 -6.43 -18.84 7.52
N TYR A 183 -6.17 -18.59 6.24
CA TYR A 183 -5.87 -19.65 5.25
C TYR A 183 -7.01 -20.67 5.09
N THR A 184 -8.26 -20.21 5.04
CA THR A 184 -9.45 -21.07 4.89
C THR A 184 -10.28 -20.78 3.63
N TYR A 185 -9.70 -20.04 2.68
CA TYR A 185 -10.34 -19.86 1.37
C TYR A 185 -10.49 -21.21 0.65
N GLY A 186 -11.67 -21.48 0.11
CA GLY A 186 -12.04 -22.78 -0.47
C GLY A 186 -12.69 -23.74 0.54
N ASP A 187 -12.44 -23.56 1.84
CA ASP A 187 -12.90 -24.45 2.92
C ASP A 187 -13.99 -23.83 3.81
N GLN A 188 -13.78 -22.62 4.32
CA GLN A 188 -14.75 -21.88 5.14
C GLN A 188 -15.46 -20.78 4.36
N TRP A 189 -14.85 -20.29 3.29
CA TRP A 189 -15.44 -19.26 2.45
C TRP A 189 -14.93 -19.35 1.00
N ILE A 190 -15.73 -18.85 0.07
CA ILE A 190 -15.46 -18.85 -1.38
C ILE A 190 -16.00 -17.58 -2.02
N LEU A 191 -15.49 -17.28 -3.22
CA LEU A 191 -16.05 -16.26 -4.09
C LEU A 191 -16.97 -16.90 -5.12
N ARG A 192 -18.12 -16.26 -5.35
CA ARG A 192 -19.05 -16.61 -6.42
C ARG A 192 -19.25 -15.40 -7.32
N ASN A 193 -19.16 -15.59 -8.62
CA ASN A 193 -19.58 -14.57 -9.57
C ASN A 193 -21.12 -14.46 -9.55
N VAL A 194 -21.63 -13.26 -9.31
CA VAL A 194 -23.07 -13.00 -9.15
C VAL A 194 -23.80 -13.16 -10.48
N GLU A 195 -23.17 -12.81 -11.59
CA GLU A 195 -23.77 -12.86 -12.93
C GLU A 195 -23.81 -14.28 -13.49
N SER A 196 -22.69 -15.00 -13.44
CA SER A 196 -22.61 -16.36 -13.97
C SER A 196 -23.07 -17.43 -12.96
N GLY A 197 -23.15 -17.09 -11.68
CA GLY A 197 -23.38 -18.05 -10.60
C GLY A 197 -22.19 -19.00 -10.37
N GLU A 198 -21.09 -18.82 -11.11
CA GLU A 198 -19.92 -19.67 -11.06
C GLU A 198 -19.18 -19.48 -9.74
N VAL A 199 -18.93 -20.59 -9.05
CA VAL A 199 -18.13 -20.60 -7.84
C VAL A 199 -16.66 -20.66 -8.25
N LEU A 200 -15.90 -19.68 -7.81
CA LEU A 200 -14.45 -19.59 -8.00
C LEU A 200 -13.78 -20.52 -6.98
N LYS A 201 -13.93 -21.83 -7.18
CA LYS A 201 -13.27 -22.90 -6.45
C LYS A 201 -12.18 -23.49 -7.32
N ASP A 202 -11.27 -22.67 -7.83
CA ASP A 202 -10.26 -23.21 -8.72
C ASP A 202 -9.09 -23.77 -7.92
N ALA A 203 -8.67 -24.99 -8.27
CA ALA A 203 -7.45 -25.66 -7.78
C ALA A 203 -6.19 -24.83 -8.06
N LYS A 204 -6.30 -23.77 -8.87
CA LYS A 204 -5.25 -22.78 -9.18
C LYS A 204 -5.01 -21.74 -8.09
N ILE A 205 -5.99 -21.45 -7.23
CA ILE A 205 -5.81 -20.56 -6.07
C ILE A 205 -5.33 -21.37 -4.85
N GLN A 206 -5.70 -22.65 -4.80
CA GLN A 206 -5.44 -23.55 -3.67
C GLN A 206 -4.01 -24.15 -3.67
N SER A 207 -3.32 -24.16 -4.81
CA SER A 207 -1.95 -24.69 -4.94
C SER A 207 -0.88 -23.90 -4.15
N ALA A 208 -1.26 -22.76 -3.57
CA ALA A 208 -0.43 -21.97 -2.65
C ALA A 208 -0.39 -22.53 -1.20
N MET A 209 -1.29 -23.45 -0.83
CA MET A 209 -1.50 -23.83 0.58
C MET A 209 -0.74 -25.08 1.02
N ASP A 210 -0.30 -25.93 0.08
CA ASP A 210 0.47 -27.14 0.39
C ASP A 210 1.97 -26.85 0.70
N ASN A 211 2.42 -25.61 0.50
CA ASN A 211 3.80 -25.21 0.81
C ASN A 211 3.88 -23.74 1.27
N PRO A 212 3.99 -23.47 2.59
CA PRO A 212 3.98 -22.11 3.16
C PRO A 212 5.18 -21.23 2.74
N SER A 213 6.12 -21.77 1.96
CA SER A 213 7.27 -21.03 1.41
C SER A 213 7.07 -20.52 -0.03
N LYS A 214 5.92 -20.80 -0.67
CA LYS A 214 5.63 -20.44 -2.09
C LYS A 214 4.21 -19.88 -2.31
N SER A 215 3.62 -19.22 -1.33
CA SER A 215 2.15 -19.15 -1.18
C SER A 215 1.45 -17.85 -1.65
N TYR A 216 1.98 -17.11 -2.63
CA TYR A 216 1.31 -15.91 -3.14
C TYR A 216 0.97 -16.09 -4.63
N ASP A 217 -0.32 -16.06 -4.95
CA ASP A 217 -0.80 -16.01 -6.32
C ASP A 217 -0.76 -14.56 -6.83
N TYR A 218 0.34 -14.23 -7.51
CA TYR A 218 0.57 -12.92 -8.09
C TYR A 218 -0.11 -12.71 -9.44
N ARG A 219 -0.87 -13.71 -9.93
CA ARG A 219 -1.60 -13.54 -11.18
C ARG A 219 -2.66 -12.45 -11.01
N PRO A 220 -2.85 -11.58 -12.01
CA PRO A 220 -3.97 -10.66 -12.06
C PRO A 220 -5.32 -11.38 -11.98
N LEU A 221 -6.33 -10.75 -11.40
CA LEU A 221 -7.72 -11.25 -11.40
C LEU A 221 -8.21 -11.53 -12.83
N SER A 222 -7.83 -10.68 -13.79
CA SER A 222 -8.17 -10.85 -15.21
C SER A 222 -7.64 -12.19 -15.79
N GLU A 223 -6.42 -12.59 -15.42
CA GLU A 223 -5.82 -13.87 -15.83
C GLU A 223 -6.42 -15.07 -15.07
N ALA A 224 -6.92 -14.84 -13.85
CA ALA A 224 -7.65 -15.83 -13.07
C ALA A 224 -9.09 -16.05 -13.55
N GLY A 225 -9.50 -15.45 -14.68
CA GLY A 225 -10.83 -15.60 -15.25
C GLY A 225 -11.88 -14.66 -14.64
N ILE A 226 -11.43 -13.62 -13.92
CA ILE A 226 -12.28 -12.61 -13.30
C ILE A 226 -11.99 -11.27 -14.00
N PRO A 227 -12.65 -10.97 -15.14
CA PRO A 227 -12.41 -9.74 -15.85
C PRO A 227 -12.94 -8.53 -15.07
N GLY A 228 -12.44 -7.34 -15.38
CA GLY A 228 -13.02 -6.10 -14.87
C GLY A 228 -14.50 -5.96 -15.27
N GLY A 229 -15.27 -5.35 -14.39
CA GLY A 229 -16.73 -5.31 -14.43
C GLY A 229 -17.40 -6.46 -13.68
N SER A 230 -16.64 -7.47 -13.23
CA SER A 230 -17.22 -8.60 -12.50
C SER A 230 -17.79 -8.17 -11.14
N HIS A 231 -18.96 -8.70 -10.82
CA HIS A 231 -19.56 -8.64 -9.49
C HIS A 231 -19.40 -9.98 -8.79
N LEU A 232 -18.66 -9.99 -7.69
CA LEU A 232 -18.40 -11.18 -6.87
C LEU A 232 -19.13 -11.07 -5.53
N GLU A 233 -19.48 -12.20 -4.98
CA GLU A 233 -20.06 -12.33 -3.65
C GLU A 233 -19.29 -13.36 -2.83
N VAL A 234 -19.02 -13.03 -1.57
CA VAL A 234 -18.46 -13.96 -0.60
C VAL A 234 -19.57 -14.86 -0.05
N LEU A 235 -19.37 -16.17 -0.15
CA LEU A 235 -20.21 -17.16 0.52
C LEU A 235 -19.41 -17.84 1.63
N LEU A 236 -20.04 -18.00 2.79
CA LEU A 236 -19.52 -18.80 3.90
C LEU A 236 -20.07 -20.23 3.78
N PHE A 237 -19.25 -21.24 4.08
CA PHE A 237 -19.77 -22.59 4.31
C PHE A 237 -20.32 -22.65 5.73
N SER A 238 -21.63 -22.85 5.88
CA SER A 238 -22.19 -23.18 7.19
C SER A 238 -21.88 -24.63 7.51
N ASP A 239 -21.61 -24.90 8.79
CA ASP A 239 -21.29 -26.21 9.37
C ASP A 239 -22.44 -27.24 9.23
N GLU A 240 -23.59 -26.86 8.63
CA GLU A 240 -24.77 -27.73 8.46
C GLU A 240 -24.76 -28.57 7.17
N SER A 241 -23.69 -28.52 6.37
CA SER A 241 -23.60 -29.25 5.08
C SER A 241 -22.43 -30.23 4.97
N ARG A 242 -21.87 -30.66 6.11
CA ARG A 242 -20.94 -31.81 6.20
C ARG A 242 -21.63 -33.04 6.79
#